data_AF-A0AAP5I895-F1
#
_entry.id   AF-A0AAP5I895-F1
#
_cell.length_a   1.000
_cell.length_b   1.000
_cell.length_c   1.000
_cell.angle_alpha   90.00
_cell.angle_beta   90.00
_cell.angle_gamma   90.00
#
_symmetry.space_group_name_H-M   'P 1'
#
loop_
_entity.id
_entity.type
_entity.pdbx_description
1 polymer ?
#
loop_
_entity_poly.entity_id
_entity_poly.type
_entity_poly.pdbx_seq_one_letter_code
_entity_poly.pdbx_strand_id
1 'polypeptide(L)'
;MTERLTWFAADKILRDACKRVALVDVSTHSFRRTALTMMFSAGIPLRHIQEISGHNDLGTLQRYLEVTPEQRKKAISVIGF
;
A
#
# COMPACT_ATOMS: atom_id res chain seq x y z
N MET A 1 -11.09 29.85 -5.30
CA MET A 1 -9.81 29.65 -6.01
C MET A 1 -9.16 28.40 -5.43
N THR A 2 -9.30 27.24 -6.07
CA THR A 2 -8.64 26.01 -5.63
C THR A 2 -7.28 25.94 -6.31
N GLU A 3 -6.30 26.66 -5.76
CA GLU A 3 -4.91 26.52 -6.22
C GLU A 3 -4.38 25.13 -5.83
N ARG A 4 -3.61 24.53 -6.74
CA ARG A 4 -3.02 23.22 -6.52
C ARG A 4 -1.87 23.35 -5.53
N LEU A 5 -1.89 22.49 -4.52
CA LEU A 5 -0.77 22.36 -3.60
C LEU A 5 0.46 21.85 -4.36
N THR A 6 1.61 22.47 -4.15
CA THR A 6 2.87 21.98 -4.72
C THR A 6 3.30 20.69 -4.01
N TRP A 7 4.09 19.85 -4.69
CA TRP A 7 4.63 18.62 -4.08
C TRP A 7 5.47 18.92 -2.83
N PHE A 8 6.26 20.00 -2.86
CA PHE A 8 7.03 20.45 -1.70
C PHE A 8 6.12 20.83 -0.51
N ALA A 9 5.03 21.57 -0.78
CA ALA A 9 4.08 21.90 0.27
C ALA A 9 3.40 20.65 0.84
N ALA A 10 3.08 19.66 0.00
CA ALA A 10 2.46 18.40 0.43
C ALA A 10 3.39 17.60 1.34
N ASP A 11 4.66 17.44 0.93
CA ASP A 11 5.68 16.74 1.72
C ASP A 11 5.94 17.45 3.04
N LYS A 12 6.03 18.80 3.05
CA LYS A 12 6.22 19.59 4.27
C LYS A 12 5.07 19.40 5.25
N ILE A 13 3.82 19.55 4.81
CA ILE A 13 2.62 19.36 5.64
C ILE A 13 2.61 17.95 6.23
N LEU A 14 2.93 16.94 5.40
CA LEU A 14 2.99 15.56 5.84
C LEU A 14 4.05 15.34 6.92
N ARG A 15 5.28 15.82 6.72
CA ARG A 15 6.36 15.69 7.71
C ARG A 15 6.00 16.34 9.03
N ASP A 16 5.40 17.53 8.99
CA ASP A 16 4.96 18.22 10.20
C ASP A 16 3.84 17.46 10.92
N ALA A 17 2.92 16.82 10.19
CA ALA A 17 1.94 15.93 10.78
C ALA A 17 2.57 14.69 11.42
N CYS A 18 3.52 14.04 10.74
CA CYS A 18 4.21 12.85 11.25
C CYS A 18 5.00 13.15 12.53
N LYS A 19 5.67 14.31 12.60
CA LYS A 19 6.38 14.77 13.81
C LYS A 19 5.46 14.88 15.02
N ARG A 20 4.23 15.38 14.85
CA ARG A 20 3.25 15.53 15.95
C ARG A 20 2.82 14.21 16.56
N VAL A 21 2.90 13.12 15.81
CA VAL A 21 2.50 11.77 16.25
C VAL A 21 3.69 10.83 16.40
N ALA A 22 4.93 11.36 16.43
CA ALA A 22 6.17 10.60 16.55
C ALA A 22 6.36 9.50 15.48
N LEU A 23 5.83 9.71 14.27
CA LEU A 23 6.06 8.82 13.13
C LEU A 23 7.37 9.21 12.42
N VAL A 24 8.21 8.21 12.18
CA VAL A 24 9.48 8.33 11.46
C VAL A 24 9.39 7.66 10.08
N ASP A 25 10.22 8.10 9.13
CA ASP A 25 10.35 7.52 7.78
C ASP A 25 9.04 7.43 6.96
N VAL A 26 8.10 8.34 7.20
CA VAL A 26 6.87 8.47 6.41
C VAL A 26 7.07 9.47 5.27
N SER A 27 6.65 9.06 4.07
CA SER A 27 6.56 9.89 2.86
C SER A 27 5.16 9.78 2.25
N THR A 28 4.89 10.59 1.23
CA THR A 28 3.64 10.51 0.47
C THR A 28 3.45 9.12 -0.17
N HIS A 29 4.53 8.42 -0.52
CA HIS A 29 4.48 7.05 -1.04
C HIS A 29 4.18 5.99 0.04
N SER A 30 4.45 6.27 1.32
CA SER A 30 4.19 5.32 2.41
C SER A 30 2.71 4.95 2.49
N PHE A 31 1.79 5.91 2.31
CA PHE A 31 0.36 5.66 2.29
C PHE A 31 -0.07 4.76 1.13
N ARG A 32 0.51 4.97 -0.06
CA ARG A 32 0.25 4.13 -1.21
C ARG A 32 0.67 2.68 -0.92
N ARG A 33 1.86 2.48 -0.35
CA ARG A 33 2.31 1.13 0.05
C ARG A 33 1.35 0.50 1.06
N THR A 34 0.96 1.22 2.10
CA THR A 34 -0.01 0.76 3.11
C THR A 34 -1.33 0.36 2.47
N ALA A 35 -1.89 1.17 1.56
CA ALA A 35 -3.14 0.84 0.89
C ALA A 35 -3.06 -0.46 0.07
N LEU A 36 -1.96 -0.68 -0.66
CA LEU A 36 -1.74 -1.90 -1.45
C LEU A 36 -1.60 -3.12 -0.55
N THR A 37 -0.83 -3.01 0.54
CA THR A 37 -0.69 -4.07 1.53
C THR A 37 -2.04 -4.40 2.18
N MET A 38 -2.83 -3.40 2.57
CA MET A 38 -4.17 -3.62 3.15
C MET A 38 -5.12 -4.33 2.18
N MET A 39 -5.17 -3.90 0.91
CA MET A 39 -6.00 -4.58 -0.11
C MET A 39 -5.58 -6.04 -0.29
N PHE A 40 -4.27 -6.30 -0.30
CA PHE A 40 -3.74 -7.65 -0.40
C PHE A 40 -4.10 -8.49 0.83
N SER A 41 -3.90 -7.96 2.04
CA SER A 41 -4.27 -8.63 3.29
C SER A 41 -5.77 -8.91 3.39
N ALA A 42 -6.62 -8.06 2.80
CA ALA A 42 -8.05 -8.28 2.68
C ALA A 42 -8.43 -9.39 1.67
N GLY A 43 -7.46 -9.95 0.95
CA GLY A 43 -7.67 -11.02 -0.02
C GLY A 43 -8.14 -10.53 -1.39
N ILE A 44 -7.99 -9.23 -1.70
CA ILE A 44 -8.33 -8.70 -3.01
C ILE A 44 -7.33 -9.27 -4.05
N PRO A 45 -7.82 -9.81 -5.19
CA PRO A 45 -6.95 -10.32 -6.24
C PRO A 45 -5.94 -9.29 -6.73
N LEU A 46 -4.69 -9.72 -6.91
CA LEU A 46 -3.57 -8.85 -7.29
C LEU A 46 -3.79 -8.06 -8.57
N ARG A 47 -4.53 -8.62 -9.53
CA ARG A 47 -4.86 -7.92 -10.78
C ARG A 47 -5.76 -6.71 -10.55
N HIS A 48 -6.75 -6.82 -9.65
CA HIS A 48 -7.58 -5.68 -9.28
C HIS A 48 -6.77 -4.61 -8.55
N ILE A 49 -5.87 -5.03 -7.65
CA ILE A 49 -4.96 -4.11 -6.96
C ILE A 49 -4.05 -3.39 -7.98
N GLN A 50 -3.54 -4.11 -8.98
CA GLN A 50 -2.73 -3.55 -10.06
C GLN A 50 -3.50 -2.48 -10.86
N GLU A 51 -4.74 -2.76 -11.25
CA GLU A 51 -5.60 -1.83 -11.98
C GLU A 51 -5.94 -0.58 -11.15
N ILE A 52 -6.36 -0.76 -9.90
CA ILE A 52 -6.66 0.35 -8.96
C ILE A 52 -5.45 1.25 -8.76
N SER A 53 -4.28 0.64 -8.65
CA SER A 53 -3.04 1.36 -8.37
C SER A 53 -2.39 1.95 -9.62
N GLY A 54 -2.69 1.44 -10.82
CA GLY A 54 -2.08 1.87 -12.07
C GLY A 54 -0.64 1.38 -12.25
N HIS A 55 -0.27 0.22 -11.67
CA HIS A 55 1.04 -0.38 -11.95
C HIS A 55 1.03 -1.08 -13.31
N ASN A 56 1.97 -0.69 -14.18
CA ASN A 56 2.14 -1.35 -15.49
C ASN A 56 2.81 -2.72 -15.38
N ASP A 57 3.60 -2.93 -14.32
CA ASP A 57 4.30 -4.19 -14.04
C ASP A 57 3.87 -4.78 -12.70
N LEU A 58 3.46 -6.06 -12.73
CA LEU A 58 3.08 -6.80 -11.54
C LEU A 58 4.27 -7.07 -10.62
N GLY A 59 5.49 -7.19 -11.17
CA GLY A 59 6.71 -7.38 -10.39
C GLY A 59 6.96 -6.23 -9.39
N THR A 60 6.68 -4.99 -9.80
CA THR A 60 6.76 -3.82 -8.89
C THR A 60 5.76 -3.88 -7.74
N LEU A 61 4.56 -4.44 -7.98
CA LEU A 61 3.53 -4.62 -6.94
C LEU A 61 3.89 -5.74 -5.97
N GLN A 62 4.54 -6.82 -6.48
CA GLN A 62 4.92 -7.98 -5.68
C GLN A 62 5.90 -7.66 -4.55
N ARG A 63 6.69 -6.58 -4.67
CA ARG A 63 7.62 -6.12 -3.61
C ARG A 63 6.93 -5.76 -2.29
N TYR A 64 5.61 -5.59 -2.30
CA TYR A 64 4.82 -5.21 -1.11
C TYR A 64 3.99 -6.36 -0.54
N LEU A 65 4.14 -7.57 -1.09
CA LEU A 65 3.32 -8.73 -0.77
C LEU A 65 4.10 -9.70 0.12
N GLU A 66 4.12 -9.44 1.42
CA GLU A 66 4.55 -10.45 2.36
C GLU A 66 3.39 -11.45 2.55
N VAL A 67 3.56 -12.65 2.00
CA VAL A 67 2.59 -13.75 2.20
C VAL A 67 2.82 -14.34 3.58
N THR A 68 1.90 -14.04 4.50
CA THR A 68 1.92 -14.60 5.85
C THR A 68 1.76 -16.13 5.81
N PRO A 69 2.35 -16.88 6.77
CA PRO A 69 2.12 -18.32 6.90
C PRO A 69 0.62 -18.68 6.98
N GLU A 70 -0.18 -17.84 7.62
CA GLU A 70 -1.62 -18.01 7.81
C GLU A 70 -2.38 -17.95 6.47
N GLN A 71 -2.05 -16.97 5.62
CA GLN A 71 -2.61 -16.85 4.27
C GLN A 71 -2.27 -18.08 3.41
N ARG A 72 -1.06 -18.63 3.54
CA ARG A 72 -0.65 -19.87 2.87
C ARG A 72 -1.47 -21.07 3.33
N LYS A 73 -1.63 -21.26 4.64
CA LYS A 73 -2.45 -22.35 5.20
C LYS A 73 -3.89 -22.27 4.72
N LYS A 74 -4.49 -21.07 4.78
CA LYS A 74 -5.85 -20.82 4.32
C LYS A 74 -6.01 -21.14 2.83
N ALA A 75 -5.05 -20.75 1.98
CA ALA A 75 -5.11 -21.02 0.56
C ALA A 75 -5.14 -22.53 0.24
N ILE A 76 -4.32 -23.32 0.95
CA ILE A 76 -4.28 -24.77 0.80
C ILE A 76 -5.57 -25.42 1.32
N SER A 77 -6.12 -24.94 2.44
CA SER A 77 -7.32 -25.51 3.05
C SER A 77 -8.58 -25.39 2.17
N VAL A 78 -8.61 -24.47 1.20
CA VAL A 78 -9.74 -24.33 0.27
C VAL A 78 -9.86 -25.52 -0.67
N ILE A 79 -8.75 -26.21 -0.96
CA ILE A 79 -8.68 -27.26 -1.98
C ILE A 79 -8.97 -28.66 -1.39
N GLY A 80 -9.24 -28.77 -0.08
CA GLY A 80 -9.84 -29.96 0.52
C GLY A 80 -9.10 -31.28 0.29
N PHE A 81 -7.81 -31.34 0.66
CA PHE A 81 -7.12 -32.61 0.96
C PHE A 81 -7.00 -32.77 2.47
#